data_AF-A0A920GV33-F1
#
_entry.id   AF-A0A920GV33-F1
#
_cell.length_a   1.000
_cell.length_b   1.000
_cell.length_c   1.000
_cell.angle_alpha   90.00
_cell.angle_beta   90.00
_cell.angle_gamma   90.00
#
_symmetry.space_group_name_H-M   'P 1'
#
loop_
_entity.id
_entity.type
_entity.pdbx_description
1 polymer ?
#
loop_
_entity_poly.entity_id
_entity_poly.type
_entity_poly.pdbx_seq_one_letter_code
_entity_poly.pdbx_strand_id
1 'polypeptide(L)' 'MKSPGIEVKPIKQISGGANFNEVYFTDVKIPDSQRLGAIGDGWKVSLDTYERETSSRRCFRT' A
#
# COMPACT_ATOMS: atom_id res chain seq x y z
N MET A 1 6.79 -5.92 -7.84
CA MET A 1 5.59 -5.95 -8.71
C MET A 1 6.00 -6.59 -10.03
N LYS A 2 5.41 -7.73 -10.38
CA LYS A 2 5.77 -8.49 -11.60
C LYS A 2 4.59 -8.74 -12.53
N SER A 3 3.38 -8.33 -12.12
CA SER A 3 2.19 -8.50 -12.95
C SER A 3 2.30 -7.65 -14.21
N PRO A 4 1.85 -8.16 -15.37
CA PRO A 4 1.84 -7.40 -16.61
C PRO A 4 0.97 -6.14 -16.46
N GLY A 5 1.42 -5.03 -17.06
CA GLY A 5 0.73 -3.74 -16.97
C GLY A 5 1.09 -2.88 -15.75
N ILE A 6 2.03 -3.33 -14.90
CA ILE A 6 2.58 -2.50 -13.81
C ILE A 6 3.92 -1.91 -14.25
N GLU A 7 4.02 -0.59 -14.27
CA GLU A 7 5.27 0.14 -14.47
C GLU A 7 5.72 0.78 -13.15
N VAL A 8 6.99 0.63 -12.79
CA VAL A 8 7.57 1.19 -11.56
C VAL A 8 8.69 2.16 -11.94
N LYS A 9 8.54 3.44 -11.59
CA LYS A 9 9.53 4.49 -11.82
C LYS A 9 10.17 4.91 -10.49
N PRO A 10 11.46 4.59 -10.25
CA PRO A 10 12.14 5.03 -9.04
C PRO A 10 12.34 6.54 -9.00
N ILE A 11 12.02 7.15 -7.86
CA ILE A 11 12.20 8.58 -7.62
C ILE A 11 13.58 8.80 -6.97
N LYS A 12 14.46 9.50 -7.68
CA LYS A 12 15.79 9.85 -7.17
C LYS A 12 15.67 10.95 -6.11
N GLN A 13 16.11 10.63 -4.90
CA GLN A 13 16.14 11.56 -3.77
C GLN A 13 17.43 12.37 -3.77
N ILE A 14 17.44 13.53 -3.10
CA ILE A 14 18.62 14.37 -2.92
C ILE A 14 19.78 13.66 -2.20
N SER A 15 19.46 12.67 -1.37
CA SER A 15 20.42 11.79 -0.69
C SER A 15 21.13 10.81 -1.63
N GLY A 16 20.79 10.79 -2.93
CA GLY A 16 21.32 9.87 -3.93
C GLY A 16 20.65 8.49 -3.94
N GLY A 17 19.78 8.20 -2.98
CA GLY A 17 18.98 6.96 -2.92
C GLY A 17 17.71 7.00 -3.77
N ALA A 18 17.06 5.85 -3.91
CA ALA A 18 15.78 5.69 -4.60
C ALA A 18 14.82 4.79 -3.80
N ASN A 19 14.50 5.21 -2.57
CA ASN A 19 13.62 4.45 -1.67
C ASN A 19 12.12 4.68 -1.94
N PHE A 20 11.78 5.70 -2.74
CA PHE A 20 10.40 5.95 -3.19
C PHE A 20 10.27 5.63 -4.66
N ASN A 21 9.11 5.11 -5.05
CA ASN A 21 8.80 4.77 -6.42
C ASN A 21 7.41 5.29 -6.76
N GLU A 22 7.24 5.77 -7.98
CA GLU A 22 5.94 5.99 -8.58
C GLU A 22 5.52 4.72 -9.33
N VAL A 23 4.27 4.31 -9.18
CA VAL A 23 3.78 3.05 -9.72
C VAL A 23 2.54 3.31 -10.56
N TYR A 24 2.59 2.94 -11.83
CA TYR A 24 1.48 3.05 -12.76
C TYR A 24 0.85 1.68 -13.00
N PHE A 25 -0.47 1.65 -13.05
CA PHE A 25 -1.27 0.46 -13.34
C PHE A 25 -2.05 0.71 -14.64
N THR A 26 -1.76 -0.08 -15.68
CA THR A 26 -2.44 -0.02 -16.98
C THR A 26 -3.10 -1.36 -17.27
N ASP A 27 -4.43 -1.40 -17.24
CA ASP A 27 -5.26 -2.58 -17.52
C ASP A 27 -4.87 -3.86 -16.76
N VAL A 28 -4.31 -3.70 -15.56
CA VAL A 28 -3.85 -4.80 -14.72
C VAL A 28 -5.03 -5.62 -14.23
N LYS A 29 -5.03 -6.93 -14.51
CA LYS A 29 -6.03 -7.87 -14.01
C LYS A 29 -5.55 -8.51 -12.71
N ILE A 30 -6.38 -8.43 -11.67
CA ILE A 30 -6.11 -9.00 -10.34
C ILE A 30 -7.24 -9.98 -10.00
N PRO A 31 -6.94 -11.23 -9.58
CA PRO A 31 -7.97 -12.17 -9.16
C PRO A 31 -8.65 -11.71 -7.86
N ASP A 32 -9.95 -11.98 -7.71
CA ASP A 32 -10.73 -11.55 -6.53
C ASP A 32 -10.21 -12.19 -5.23
N SER A 33 -9.49 -13.31 -5.31
CA SER A 33 -8.81 -13.94 -4.15
C SER A 33 -7.73 -13.06 -3.51
N GLN A 34 -7.25 -12.03 -4.21
CA GLN A 34 -6.30 -11.04 -3.69
C GLN A 34 -7.00 -9.77 -3.18
N ARG A 35 -8.34 -9.72 -3.19
CA ARG A 35 -9.10 -8.57 -2.68
C ARG A 35 -9.01 -8.51 -1.16
N LEU A 36 -8.74 -7.32 -0.65
CA LEU A 36 -8.78 -7.02 0.78
C LEU A 36 -10.17 -6.47 1.13
N GLY A 37 -10.94 -7.24 1.90
CA GLY A 37 -12.30 -6.87 2.32
C GLY A 37 -13.38 -7.14 1.25
N ALA A 38 -14.59 -6.60 1.48
CA ALA A 38 -15.68 -6.65 0.51
C ALA A 38 -15.62 -5.47 -0.46
N ILE A 39 -16.44 -5.52 -1.52
CA ILE A 39 -16.55 -4.41 -2.48
C ILE A 39 -17.08 -3.17 -1.76
N GLY A 40 -16.32 -2.07 -1.82
CA GLY A 40 -16.65 -0.81 -1.15
C GLY A 40 -15.98 -0.60 0.22
N ASP A 41 -15.38 -1.63 0.81
CA ASP A 41 -14.80 -1.55 2.16
C ASP A 41 -13.36 -1.03 2.20
N GLY A 42 -12.84 -0.49 1.09
CA GLY A 42 -11.44 -0.06 0.99
C GLY A 42 -11.04 0.96 2.06
N TRP A 43 -11.94 1.89 2.38
CA TRP A 43 -11.69 2.92 3.41
C TRP A 43 -11.49 2.33 4.80
N LYS A 44 -12.25 1.29 5.15
CA LYS A 44 -12.12 0.59 6.44
C LYS A 44 -10.75 -0.07 6.57
N VAL A 45 -10.28 -0.74 5.52
CA VAL A 45 -8.94 -1.37 5.50
C VAL A 45 -7.83 -0.32 5.64
N SER A 46 -7.99 0.84 5.00
CA SER A 46 -7.03 1.95 5.14
C SER A 46 -7.00 2.52 6.57
N LEU A 47 -8.17 2.73 7.19
CA LEU A 47 -8.27 3.21 8.56
C LEU A 47 -7.71 2.21 9.58
N ASP A 48 -8.06 0.92 9.46
CA ASP A 48 -7.52 -0.13 10.34
C ASP A 48 -5.99 -0.15 10.30
N THR A 49 -5.41 0.04 9.11
CA THR A 49 -3.95 0.13 8.94
C THR A 49 -3.40 1.40 9.62
N TYR A 50 -4.03 2.55 9.39
CA TYR A 50 -3.62 3.83 9.97
C TYR A 50 -3.68 3.81 11.51
N GLU A 51 -4.72 3.23 12.10
CA GLU A 51 -4.87 3.10 13.54
C GLU A 51 -3.78 2.23 14.15
N ARG A 52 -3.37 1.15 13.47
CA ARG A 52 -2.26 0.29 13.95
C ARG A 52 -0.93 1.04 14.02
N GLU A 53 -0.62 1.84 13.02
CA GLU A 53 0.60 2.66 13.00
C GLU A 53 0.55 3.78 14.05
N THR A 54 -0.64 4.37 14.27
CA THR A 54 -0.81 5.53 15.16
C THR A 54 -0.97 5.13 16.64
N SER A 55 -1.57 3.96 16.92
CA SER A 55 -1.92 3.51 18.27
C SER A 55 -0.73 2.89 19.04
N SER A 56 0.48 2.93 18.48
CA SER A 56 1.74 2.49 19.12
C SER A 56 2.10 3.23 20.43
N ARG A 57 1.20 4.01 21.03
CA ARG A 57 1.38 4.64 22.35
C ARG A 57 0.30 4.30 23.39
N ARG A 58 -0.57 3.31 23.16
CA ARG A 58 -1.55 2.94 24.19
C ARG A 58 -1.83 1.44 24.28
N CYS A 59 -0.80 0.60 24.39
CA CYS A 59 -0.98 -0.75 24.95
C CYS A 59 0.33 -1.38 25.49
N PHE A 60 0.86 -0.81 26.57
CA PHE A 60 1.53 -1.59 27.63
C PHE A 60 1.02 -1.01 28.94
N ARG A 61 -0.19 -1.41 29.33
CA ARG A 61 -0.71 -1.22 30.68
C ARG A 61 -1.59 -2.42 31.01
N THR A 62 -0.94 -3.50 31.40
CA THR A 62 -1.44 -4.47 32.38
C THR A 62 -0.62 -4.26 33.64
#